data_AF-A0A1A8R182-F1
#
_entry.id   AF-A0A1A8R182-F1
#
_cell.length_a   1.000
_cell.length_b   1.000
_cell.length_c   1.000
_cell.angle_alpha   90.00
_cell.angle_beta   90.00
_cell.angle_gamma   90.00
#
_symmetry.space_group_name_H-M   'P 1'
#
loop_
_entity.id
_entity.type
_entity.pdbx_description
1 polymer ?
#
loop_
_entity_poly.entity_id
_entity_poly.type
_entity_poly.pdbx_seq_one_letter_code
_entity_poly.pdbx_strand_id
1 'polypeptide(L)'
;MHLKTHTDDVFRRHVSSYLEPAIIHSWNAKQCTALQSLTEEDQVIIGGDMCADSPGRSAKYGCYSVMNMQRNQIIDIQLVQSNKVGGSNHMEKEGLRRSLELLEGSGVKVESIITERRPRVQKFLSEREMKHYYDVRQMAKGLSKKLHRLGKDSNCGQVKKWHKSIINHLYWCAVGCASGAEKVSRWKSILNHIQDIHIHSDPAFPKCLHRTRVSKDPNKWFKPGTAALKRLERVLTTKRFLRDVENLSPHYQTSSLESFHSELLRSAPKDAVLPFIGRLCRLYLAAMHYNENADRPRKRPSNGYPLLFPEAKNGGHPGKLVKKEPTNFYVFNLIHLVFTEVVHDPQPFVCAVMLIDEPQDKPALDDAVAACATLQ
;
A
#
# COMPACT_ATOMS: atom_id res chain seq x y z
N MET A 1 -7.82 -3.17 -47.07
CA MET A 1 -8.78 -3.39 -45.96
C MET A 1 -8.96 -2.03 -45.26
N HIS A 2 -9.99 -1.28 -45.64
CA HIS A 2 -10.29 0.03 -45.03
C HIS A 2 -11.07 -0.22 -43.74
N LEU A 3 -10.37 -0.32 -42.61
CA LEU A 3 -11.04 -0.21 -41.31
C LEU A 3 -11.57 1.22 -41.20
N LYS A 4 -12.88 1.40 -41.38
CA LYS A 4 -13.56 2.67 -41.08
C LYS A 4 -13.21 3.02 -39.63
N THR A 5 -12.53 4.14 -39.43
CA THR A 5 -12.31 4.70 -38.10
C THR A 5 -13.67 5.00 -37.49
N HIS A 6 -14.06 4.21 -36.49
CA HIS A 6 -15.20 4.54 -35.64
C HIS A 6 -14.94 5.90 -35.00
N THR A 7 -15.94 6.79 -35.00
CA THR A 7 -15.85 8.05 -34.24
C THR A 7 -15.67 7.74 -32.76
N ASP A 8 -15.11 8.67 -31.99
CA ASP A 8 -14.94 8.50 -30.54
C ASP A 8 -16.30 8.16 -29.89
N ASP A 9 -17.39 8.81 -30.29
CA ASP A 9 -18.75 8.51 -29.81
C ASP A 9 -19.17 7.05 -30.06
N VAL A 10 -18.84 6.50 -31.23
CA VAL A 10 -19.15 5.09 -31.55
C VAL A 10 -18.28 4.17 -30.70
N PHE A 11 -17.00 4.48 -30.55
CA PHE A 11 -16.10 3.72 -29.68
C PHE A 11 -16.59 3.72 -28.23
N ARG A 12 -16.93 4.90 -27.69
CA ARG A 12 -17.42 5.06 -26.32
C ARG A 12 -18.73 4.33 -26.07
N ARG A 13 -19.67 4.35 -27.02
CA ARG A 13 -20.90 3.54 -26.93
C ARG A 13 -20.63 2.05 -26.88
N HIS A 14 -19.70 1.53 -27.68
CA HIS A 14 -19.34 0.11 -27.61
C HIS A 14 -18.68 -0.23 -26.28
N VAL A 15 -17.77 0.63 -25.81
CA VAL A 15 -17.11 0.46 -24.52
C VAL A 15 -18.13 0.43 -23.37
N SER A 16 -19.07 1.38 -23.33
CA SER A 16 -20.07 1.47 -22.27
C SER A 16 -21.14 0.37 -22.33
N SER A 17 -21.45 -0.14 -23.53
CA SER A 17 -22.52 -1.14 -23.70
C SER A 17 -22.02 -2.58 -23.52
N TYR A 18 -20.74 -2.85 -23.79
CA TYR A 18 -20.22 -4.22 -23.81
C TYR A 18 -19.00 -4.41 -22.90
N LEU A 19 -17.98 -3.55 -23.03
CA LEU A 19 -16.70 -3.80 -22.36
C LEU A 19 -16.70 -3.44 -20.88
N GLU A 20 -17.18 -2.25 -20.51
CA GLU A 20 -17.26 -1.80 -19.11
C GLU A 20 -18.15 -2.74 -18.26
N PRO A 21 -19.36 -3.13 -18.72
CA PRO A 21 -20.18 -4.11 -18.01
C PRO A 21 -19.49 -5.47 -17.83
N ALA A 22 -18.81 -5.97 -18.87
CA ALA A 22 -18.08 -7.23 -18.79
C ALA A 22 -16.93 -7.19 -17.77
N ILE A 23 -16.20 -6.07 -17.71
CA ILE A 23 -15.10 -5.87 -16.76
C ILE A 23 -15.63 -5.86 -15.32
N ILE A 24 -16.69 -5.09 -15.08
CA ILE A 24 -17.33 -4.98 -13.76
C ILE A 24 -17.84 -6.34 -13.31
N HIS A 25 -18.55 -7.06 -14.19
CA HIS A 25 -19.03 -8.41 -13.92
C HIS A 25 -17.89 -9.38 -13.58
N SER A 26 -16.83 -9.39 -14.40
CA SER A 26 -15.66 -10.25 -14.20
C SER A 26 -14.97 -9.99 -12.87
N TRP A 27 -14.81 -8.71 -12.51
CA TRP A 27 -14.24 -8.33 -11.22
C TRP A 27 -15.12 -8.76 -10.06
N ASN A 28 -16.42 -8.44 -10.12
CA ASN A 28 -17.36 -8.77 -9.05
C ASN A 28 -17.42 -10.29 -8.81
N ALA A 29 -17.48 -11.11 -9.87
CA ALA A 29 -17.46 -12.57 -9.75
C ALA A 29 -16.16 -13.07 -9.06
N LYS A 30 -15.00 -12.52 -9.45
CA LYS A 30 -13.71 -12.85 -8.83
C LYS A 30 -13.62 -12.37 -7.38
N GLN A 31 -14.13 -11.18 -7.08
CA GLN A 31 -14.18 -10.63 -5.74
C GLN A 31 -15.10 -11.47 -4.85
N CYS A 32 -16.30 -11.80 -5.29
CA CYS A 32 -17.21 -12.67 -4.55
C CYS A 32 -16.56 -14.02 -4.24
N THR A 33 -15.91 -14.65 -5.21
CA THR A 33 -15.18 -15.92 -5.00
C THR A 33 -14.06 -15.76 -3.98
N ALA A 34 -13.28 -14.68 -4.10
CA ALA A 34 -12.21 -14.39 -3.15
C ALA A 34 -12.78 -14.20 -1.74
N LEU A 35 -13.80 -13.37 -1.56
CA LEU A 35 -14.44 -13.10 -0.27
C LEU A 35 -15.04 -14.37 0.36
N GLN A 36 -15.73 -15.20 -0.43
CA GLN A 36 -16.23 -16.50 0.02
C GLN A 36 -15.10 -17.38 0.55
N SER A 37 -13.99 -17.49 -0.18
CA SER A 37 -12.84 -18.29 0.28
C SER A 37 -12.12 -17.72 1.52
N LEU A 38 -12.43 -16.48 1.92
CA LEU A 38 -11.90 -15.84 3.13
C LEU A 38 -12.82 -15.99 4.34
N THR A 39 -14.09 -16.34 4.15
CA THR A 39 -14.99 -16.65 5.28
C THR A 39 -14.63 -17.96 5.96
N GLU A 40 -13.98 -18.86 5.22
CA GLU A 40 -13.44 -20.14 5.68
C GLU A 40 -12.10 -19.99 6.43
N GLU A 41 -11.45 -18.82 6.36
CA GLU A 41 -10.20 -18.57 7.08
C GLU A 41 -10.46 -18.10 8.53
N ASP A 42 -9.70 -18.66 9.47
CA ASP A 42 -9.81 -18.27 10.88
C ASP A 42 -9.34 -16.83 11.14
N GLN A 43 -8.31 -16.39 10.41
CA GLN A 43 -7.67 -15.09 10.60
C GLN A 43 -7.22 -14.48 9.27
N VAL A 44 -7.87 -13.39 8.87
CA VAL A 44 -7.50 -12.63 7.67
C VAL A 44 -6.72 -11.38 8.07
N ILE A 45 -5.50 -11.26 7.54
CA ILE A 45 -4.65 -10.07 7.71
C ILE A 45 -4.70 -9.26 6.42
N ILE A 46 -5.18 -8.01 6.53
CA ILE A 46 -5.31 -7.13 5.38
C ILE A 46 -4.33 -5.96 5.40
N GLY A 47 -3.94 -5.48 4.23
CA GLY A 47 -3.19 -4.25 4.04
C GLY A 47 -4.02 -3.24 3.26
N GLY A 48 -3.96 -1.97 3.66
CA GLY A 48 -4.74 -0.90 3.04
C GLY A 48 -3.92 0.37 2.80
N ASP A 49 -4.09 0.95 1.60
CA ASP A 49 -3.45 2.21 1.21
C ASP A 49 -4.25 2.91 0.11
N MET A 50 -4.11 4.24 0.03
CA MET A 50 -4.78 5.09 -0.96
C MET A 50 -3.79 5.64 -2.00
N CYS A 51 -4.13 5.46 -3.28
CA CYS A 51 -3.49 6.15 -4.39
C CYS A 51 -4.40 7.26 -4.94
N ALA A 52 -3.96 8.51 -4.89
CA ALA A 52 -4.70 9.66 -5.41
C ALA A 52 -4.24 10.09 -6.81
N ASP A 53 -5.18 10.60 -7.62
CA ASP A 53 -4.96 11.06 -8.99
C ASP A 53 -4.08 12.32 -9.08
N SER A 54 -4.05 13.16 -8.05
CA SER A 54 -3.11 14.30 -7.97
C SER A 54 -2.48 14.40 -6.58
N PRO A 55 -1.26 14.97 -6.45
CA PRO A 55 -0.65 15.23 -5.16
C PRO A 55 -1.35 16.42 -4.46
N GLY A 56 -1.49 16.33 -3.13
CA GLY A 56 -1.99 17.44 -2.30
C GLY A 56 -3.49 17.41 -2.04
N ARG A 57 -4.08 18.57 -1.75
CA ARG A 57 -5.48 18.70 -1.29
C ARG A 57 -6.50 18.82 -2.43
N SER A 58 -6.07 18.69 -3.68
CA SER A 58 -6.86 18.96 -4.89
C SER A 58 -7.18 17.70 -5.71
N ALA A 59 -6.92 16.50 -5.17
CA ALA A 59 -7.26 15.25 -5.84
C ALA A 59 -8.78 15.13 -6.06
N LYS A 60 -9.18 14.84 -7.31
CA LYS A 60 -10.59 14.58 -7.65
C LYS A 60 -10.93 13.16 -7.23
N TYR A 61 -10.06 12.21 -7.53
CA TYR A 61 -10.25 10.79 -7.25
C TYR A 61 -9.15 10.21 -6.34
N GLY A 62 -9.58 9.35 -5.41
CA GLY A 62 -8.73 8.47 -4.62
C GLY A 62 -9.14 7.02 -4.82
N CYS A 63 -8.19 6.16 -5.14
CA CYS A 63 -8.37 4.71 -5.16
C CYS A 63 -7.82 4.14 -3.85
N TYR A 64 -8.71 3.60 -3.01
CA TYR A 64 -8.32 2.83 -1.84
C TYR A 64 -8.26 1.35 -2.21
N SER A 65 -7.14 0.69 -1.94
CA SER A 65 -6.93 -0.72 -2.29
C SER A 65 -6.75 -1.54 -1.03
N VAL A 66 -7.43 -2.68 -0.96
CA VAL A 66 -7.27 -3.66 0.13
C VAL A 66 -6.69 -4.95 -0.43
N MET A 67 -5.63 -5.41 0.23
CA MET A 67 -4.92 -6.64 -0.10
C MET A 67 -5.03 -7.63 1.06
N ASN A 68 -5.34 -8.90 0.76
CA ASN A 68 -5.03 -10.00 1.67
C ASN A 68 -3.51 -10.19 1.68
N MET A 69 -2.89 -9.96 2.84
CA MET A 69 -1.44 -9.98 3.00
C MET A 69 -0.85 -11.38 3.01
N GLN A 70 -1.63 -12.38 3.43
CA GLN A 70 -1.24 -13.80 3.42
C GLN A 70 -1.20 -14.35 1.99
N ARG A 71 -2.21 -14.00 1.18
CA ARG A 71 -2.36 -14.48 -0.21
C ARG A 71 -1.77 -13.54 -1.27
N ASN A 72 -1.22 -12.38 -0.86
CA ASN A 72 -0.66 -11.38 -1.76
C ASN A 72 -1.64 -10.97 -2.89
N GLN A 73 -2.92 -10.82 -2.55
CA GLN A 73 -4.03 -10.68 -3.49
C GLN A 73 -4.83 -9.42 -3.19
N ILE A 74 -5.14 -8.61 -4.21
CA ILE A 74 -6.10 -7.50 -4.10
C ILE A 74 -7.51 -8.09 -3.99
N ILE A 75 -8.19 -7.78 -2.89
CA ILE A 75 -9.52 -8.29 -2.58
C ILE A 75 -10.60 -7.21 -2.66
N ASP A 76 -10.22 -5.93 -2.61
CA ASP A 76 -11.15 -4.82 -2.81
C ASP A 76 -10.49 -3.56 -3.34
N ILE A 77 -11.26 -2.77 -4.10
CA ILE A 77 -10.89 -1.47 -4.63
C ILE A 77 -12.08 -0.52 -4.48
N GLN A 78 -11.84 0.61 -3.82
CA GLN A 78 -12.83 1.66 -3.64
C GLN A 78 -12.37 2.93 -4.36
N LEU A 79 -13.08 3.29 -5.44
CA LEU A 79 -12.92 4.58 -6.10
C LEU A 79 -13.78 5.62 -5.39
N VAL A 80 -13.12 6.64 -4.82
CA VAL A 80 -13.76 7.69 -4.04
C VAL A 80 -13.52 9.03 -4.73
N GLN A 81 -14.58 9.83 -4.90
CA GLN A 81 -14.48 11.20 -5.41
C GLN A 81 -14.54 12.22 -4.28
N SER A 82 -13.66 13.21 -4.31
CA SER A 82 -13.48 14.15 -3.21
C SER A 82 -14.71 15.00 -2.90
N ASN A 83 -15.51 15.37 -3.90
CA ASN A 83 -16.76 16.15 -3.71
C ASN A 83 -17.83 15.39 -2.90
N LYS A 84 -17.84 14.06 -2.91
CA LYS A 84 -18.79 13.23 -2.15
C LYS A 84 -18.41 13.05 -0.69
N VAL A 85 -17.16 13.35 -0.34
CA VAL A 85 -16.62 13.12 1.02
C VAL A 85 -16.13 14.40 1.69
N GLY A 86 -16.43 15.57 1.13
CA GLY A 86 -15.98 16.84 1.68
C GLY A 86 -14.47 17.09 1.53
N GLY A 87 -13.88 16.62 0.42
CA GLY A 87 -12.50 16.91 0.01
C GLY A 87 -11.54 15.72 0.09
N SER A 88 -10.39 15.85 -0.57
CA SER A 88 -9.44 14.74 -0.75
C SER A 88 -8.89 14.14 0.55
N ASN A 89 -8.84 14.93 1.63
CA ASN A 89 -8.39 14.50 2.95
C ASN A 89 -9.30 13.45 3.61
N HIS A 90 -10.53 13.28 3.10
CA HIS A 90 -11.51 12.33 3.63
C HIS A 90 -11.58 11.03 2.82
N MET A 91 -11.03 11.02 1.60
CA MET A 91 -11.16 9.89 0.67
C MET A 91 -10.55 8.60 1.22
N GLU A 92 -9.40 8.68 1.88
CA GLU A 92 -8.74 7.49 2.42
C GLU A 92 -9.57 6.81 3.52
N LYS A 93 -10.08 7.61 4.46
CA LYS A 93 -10.92 7.09 5.54
C LYS A 93 -12.21 6.50 4.96
N GLU A 94 -12.79 7.17 3.98
CA GLU A 94 -14.00 6.69 3.32
C GLU A 94 -13.78 5.39 2.56
N GLY A 95 -12.70 5.30 1.76
CA GLY A 95 -12.37 4.08 1.04
C GLY A 95 -12.14 2.91 1.99
N LEU A 96 -11.38 3.13 3.06
CA LEU A 96 -11.21 2.13 4.12
C LEU A 96 -12.54 1.71 4.76
N ARG A 97 -13.41 2.67 5.09
CA ARG A 97 -14.73 2.39 5.67
C ARG A 97 -15.55 1.47 4.77
N ARG A 98 -15.66 1.81 3.48
CA ARG A 98 -16.42 1.02 2.49
C ARG A 98 -15.86 -0.39 2.34
N SER A 99 -14.53 -0.53 2.26
CA SER A 99 -13.89 -1.84 2.18
C SER A 99 -14.14 -2.70 3.42
N LEU A 100 -14.07 -2.11 4.62
CA LEU A 100 -14.36 -2.86 5.85
C LEU A 100 -15.83 -3.29 5.91
N GLU A 101 -16.76 -2.42 5.55
CA GLU A 101 -18.19 -2.76 5.49
C GLU A 101 -18.48 -3.88 4.48
N LEU A 102 -17.78 -3.90 3.32
CA LEU A 102 -17.87 -4.99 2.36
C LEU A 102 -17.36 -6.32 2.95
N LEU A 103 -16.20 -6.30 3.61
CA LEU A 103 -15.60 -7.48 4.23
C LEU A 103 -16.49 -8.03 5.36
N GLU A 104 -16.95 -7.14 6.25
CA GLU A 104 -17.87 -7.46 7.35
C GLU A 104 -19.20 -8.01 6.83
N GLY A 105 -19.81 -7.34 5.86
CA GLY A 105 -21.06 -7.77 5.22
C GLY A 105 -20.96 -9.09 4.45
N SER A 106 -19.75 -9.45 4.02
CA SER A 106 -19.45 -10.74 3.39
C SER A 106 -19.09 -11.85 4.40
N GLY A 107 -19.03 -11.54 5.70
CA GLY A 107 -18.70 -12.50 6.75
C GLY A 107 -17.20 -12.77 6.93
N VAL A 108 -16.32 -11.93 6.37
CA VAL A 108 -14.86 -12.10 6.49
C VAL A 108 -14.37 -11.62 7.86
N LYS A 109 -13.65 -12.49 8.58
CA LYS A 109 -13.09 -12.18 9.91
C LYS A 109 -11.70 -11.54 9.79
N VAL A 110 -11.67 -10.21 9.81
CA VAL A 110 -10.41 -9.45 9.77
C VAL A 110 -9.73 -9.47 11.15
N GLU A 111 -8.62 -10.21 11.25
CA GLU A 111 -7.80 -10.30 12.48
C GLU A 111 -7.00 -9.01 12.72
N SER A 112 -6.40 -8.46 11.66
CA SER A 112 -5.66 -7.20 11.77
C SER A 112 -5.52 -6.49 10.43
N ILE A 113 -5.28 -5.18 10.51
CA ILE A 113 -5.06 -4.32 9.36
C ILE A 113 -3.68 -3.66 9.44
N ILE A 114 -2.99 -3.59 8.30
CA ILE A 114 -1.70 -2.91 8.15
C ILE A 114 -1.89 -1.69 7.24
N THR A 115 -1.63 -0.49 7.75
CA THR A 115 -1.69 0.74 6.94
C THR A 115 -0.51 1.67 7.20
N GLU A 116 -0.44 2.75 6.43
CA GLU A 116 0.36 3.89 6.82
C GLU A 116 -0.14 4.53 8.12
N ARG A 117 0.79 5.19 8.81
CA ARG A 117 0.52 5.86 10.07
C ARG A 117 -0.11 7.24 9.88
N ARG A 118 -1.39 7.25 9.52
CA ARG A 118 -2.17 8.48 9.28
C ARG A 118 -3.19 8.71 10.40
N PRO A 119 -3.21 9.89 11.06
CA PRO A 119 -4.02 10.12 12.26
C PRO A 119 -5.52 9.83 12.12
N ARG A 120 -6.11 10.12 10.95
CA ARG A 120 -7.53 9.88 10.68
C ARG A 120 -7.85 8.38 10.60
N VAL A 121 -6.98 7.61 9.94
CA VAL A 121 -7.10 6.16 9.85
C VAL A 121 -6.90 5.52 11.23
N GLN A 122 -5.88 5.97 11.98
CA GLN A 122 -5.62 5.50 13.35
C GLN A 122 -6.83 5.72 14.26
N LYS A 123 -7.41 6.94 14.23
CA LYS A 123 -8.59 7.26 15.02
C LYS A 123 -9.77 6.35 14.64
N PHE A 124 -10.05 6.22 13.35
CA PHE A 124 -11.16 5.42 12.84
C PHE A 124 -11.05 3.93 13.22
N LEU A 125 -9.86 3.34 13.06
CA LEU A 125 -9.64 1.93 13.41
C LEU A 125 -9.68 1.70 14.93
N SER A 126 -9.20 2.67 15.72
CA SER A 126 -9.30 2.61 17.18
C SER A 126 -10.75 2.69 17.67
N GLU A 127 -11.59 3.51 17.03
CA GLU A 127 -13.03 3.61 17.35
C GLU A 127 -13.80 2.34 16.98
N ARG A 128 -13.28 1.54 16.04
CA ARG A 128 -13.80 0.22 15.68
C ARG A 128 -13.15 -0.94 16.46
N GLU A 129 -12.28 -0.63 17.42
CA GLU A 129 -11.54 -1.63 18.22
C GLU A 129 -10.75 -2.64 17.38
N MET A 130 -10.30 -2.23 16.18
CA MET A 130 -9.55 -3.10 15.29
C MET A 130 -8.06 -3.12 15.62
N LYS A 131 -7.46 -4.31 15.53
CA LYS A 131 -6.03 -4.51 15.68
C LYS A 131 -5.27 -3.88 14.50
N HIS A 132 -4.61 -2.75 14.77
CA HIS A 132 -3.92 -1.95 13.75
C HIS A 132 -2.41 -2.04 13.87
N TYR A 133 -1.74 -2.39 12.76
CA TYR A 133 -0.30 -2.39 12.63
C TYR A 133 0.20 -1.36 11.61
N TYR A 134 1.43 -0.88 11.80
CA TYR A 134 2.08 0.06 10.91
C TYR A 134 3.06 -0.63 9.97
N ASP A 135 3.08 -0.13 8.73
CA ASP A 135 4.13 -0.43 7.77
C ASP A 135 5.50 0.06 8.29
N VAL A 136 6.41 -0.90 8.50
CA VAL A 136 7.75 -0.66 9.02
C VAL A 136 8.55 0.19 8.05
N ARG A 137 8.31 0.04 6.75
CA ARG A 137 9.02 0.78 5.71
C ARG A 137 8.74 2.26 5.77
N GLN A 138 7.47 2.67 5.91
CA GLN A 138 7.16 4.10 6.04
C GLN A 138 7.79 4.71 7.30
N MET A 139 7.79 3.98 8.40
CA MET A 139 8.48 4.40 9.61
C MET A 139 9.99 4.52 9.41
N ALA A 140 10.61 3.53 8.78
CA ALA A 140 12.03 3.54 8.44
C ALA A 140 12.38 4.72 7.53
N LYS A 141 11.57 5.03 6.52
CA LYS A 141 11.75 6.19 5.63
C LYS A 141 11.69 7.51 6.40
N GLY A 142 10.70 7.65 7.30
CA GLY A 142 10.56 8.82 8.16
C GLY A 142 11.74 9.00 9.12
N LEU A 143 12.18 7.92 9.74
CA LEU A 143 13.35 7.90 10.63
C LEU A 143 14.64 8.20 9.85
N SER A 144 14.82 7.59 8.69
CA SER A 144 15.99 7.78 7.83
C SER A 144 16.18 9.26 7.46
N LYS A 145 15.10 9.97 7.12
CA LYS A 145 15.14 11.43 6.88
C LYS A 145 15.59 12.22 8.12
N LYS A 146 15.18 11.81 9.33
CA LYS A 146 15.61 12.46 10.58
C LYS A 146 17.08 12.19 10.86
N LEU A 147 17.54 10.94 10.72
CA LEU A 147 18.92 10.54 10.91
C LEU A 147 19.86 11.21 9.91
N HIS A 148 19.44 11.31 8.64
CA HIS A 148 20.20 12.01 7.62
C HIS A 148 20.37 13.50 7.96
N ARG A 149 19.29 14.19 8.37
CA ARG A 149 19.37 15.58 8.82
C ARG A 149 20.29 15.74 10.04
N LEU A 150 20.16 14.86 11.04
CA LEU A 150 21.00 14.89 12.22
C LEU A 150 22.48 14.68 11.86
N GLY A 151 22.77 13.73 10.96
CA GLY A 151 24.13 13.44 10.53
C GLY A 151 24.81 14.55 9.73
N LYS A 152 24.07 15.52 9.16
CA LYS A 152 24.66 16.68 8.47
C LYS A 152 25.35 17.65 9.42
N ASP A 153 24.95 17.67 10.68
CA ASP A 153 25.56 18.50 11.72
C ASP A 153 26.98 18.00 12.04
N SER A 154 27.95 18.93 12.11
CA SER A 154 29.37 18.61 12.35
C SER A 154 29.57 17.85 13.66
N ASN A 155 28.77 18.15 14.68
CA ASN A 155 28.83 17.51 15.99
C ASN A 155 28.13 16.14 16.04
N CYS A 156 27.50 15.69 14.95
CA CYS A 156 26.73 14.45 14.87
C CYS A 156 27.19 13.51 13.75
N GLY A 157 28.41 13.68 13.22
CA GLY A 157 28.93 12.89 12.11
C GLY A 157 28.87 11.37 12.35
N GLN A 158 29.01 10.91 13.60
CA GLN A 158 28.92 9.49 13.97
C GLN A 158 27.54 8.88 13.69
N VAL A 159 26.47 9.67 13.70
CA VAL A 159 25.12 9.21 13.34
C VAL A 159 25.07 8.71 11.89
N LYS A 160 25.84 9.32 10.97
CA LYS A 160 25.93 8.86 9.57
C LYS A 160 26.48 7.43 9.50
N LYS A 161 27.51 7.11 10.31
CA LYS A 161 28.13 5.78 10.34
C LYS A 161 27.16 4.70 10.83
N TRP A 162 26.31 5.04 11.80
CA TRP A 162 25.33 4.12 12.38
C TRP A 162 23.97 4.11 11.69
N HIS A 163 23.74 4.99 10.72
CA HIS A 163 22.43 5.19 10.08
C HIS A 163 21.82 3.88 9.57
N LYS A 164 22.58 3.10 8.78
CA LYS A 164 22.09 1.82 8.24
C LYS A 164 21.77 0.82 9.35
N SER A 165 22.63 0.72 10.36
CA SER A 165 22.42 -0.19 11.49
C SER A 165 21.17 0.15 12.30
N ILE A 166 20.90 1.44 12.54
CA ILE A 166 19.70 1.89 13.25
C ILE A 166 18.44 1.54 12.47
N ILE A 167 18.44 1.74 11.15
CA ILE A 167 17.30 1.38 10.29
C ILE A 167 17.09 -0.15 10.26
N ASN A 168 18.17 -0.92 10.12
CA ASN A 168 18.09 -2.37 10.15
C ASN A 168 17.58 -2.88 11.50
N HIS A 169 17.99 -2.24 12.61
CA HIS A 169 17.50 -2.57 13.94
C HIS A 169 16.00 -2.34 14.07
N LEU A 170 15.44 -1.30 13.44
CA LEU A 170 13.99 -1.06 13.43
C LEU A 170 13.23 -2.21 12.75
N TYR A 171 13.72 -2.68 11.60
CA TYR A 171 13.14 -3.85 10.93
C TYR A 171 13.26 -5.12 11.79
N TRP A 172 14.42 -5.31 12.41
CA TRP A 172 14.63 -6.45 13.29
C TRP A 172 13.75 -6.40 14.55
N CYS A 173 13.44 -5.21 15.08
CA CYS A 173 12.48 -5.07 16.18
C CYS A 173 11.06 -5.43 15.77
N ALA A 174 10.68 -5.22 14.51
CA ALA A 174 9.36 -5.63 14.04
C ALA A 174 9.22 -7.15 13.98
N VAL A 175 10.25 -7.84 13.51
CA VAL A 175 10.23 -9.28 13.23
C VAL A 175 10.64 -10.10 14.46
N GLY A 176 9.91 -11.18 14.73
CA GLY A 176 10.30 -12.17 15.74
C GLY A 176 10.19 -11.69 17.19
N CYS A 177 9.25 -10.78 17.47
CA CYS A 177 8.81 -10.39 18.82
C CYS A 177 7.42 -10.96 19.10
N ALA A 178 7.20 -11.45 20.32
CA ALA A 178 5.91 -11.98 20.75
C ALA A 178 4.91 -10.89 21.16
N SER A 179 5.41 -9.72 21.57
CA SER A 179 4.56 -8.60 22.04
C SER A 179 5.08 -7.23 21.58
N GLY A 180 4.20 -6.23 21.58
CA GLY A 180 4.58 -4.84 21.30
C GLY A 180 5.59 -4.30 22.33
N ALA A 181 5.43 -4.66 23.61
CA ALA A 181 6.36 -4.28 24.68
C ALA A 181 7.79 -4.79 24.38
N GLU A 182 7.91 -6.03 23.92
CA GLU A 182 9.21 -6.59 23.53
C GLU A 182 9.85 -5.82 22.36
N LYS A 183 9.05 -5.38 21.36
CA LYS A 183 9.55 -4.52 20.26
C LYS A 183 10.12 -3.21 20.79
N VAL A 184 9.46 -2.61 21.77
CA VAL A 184 9.90 -1.36 22.41
C VAL A 184 11.19 -1.58 23.21
N SER A 185 11.28 -2.68 23.96
CA SER A 185 12.48 -3.02 24.73
C SER A 185 13.68 -3.30 23.83
N ARG A 186 13.51 -4.12 22.79
CA ARG A 186 14.53 -4.33 21.74
C ARG A 186 14.93 -3.01 21.08
N TRP A 187 13.97 -2.15 20.77
CA TRP A 187 14.26 -0.86 20.15
C TRP A 187 15.09 0.05 21.06
N LYS A 188 14.70 0.23 22.32
CA LYS A 188 15.45 1.03 23.29
C LYS A 188 16.88 0.53 23.48
N SER A 189 17.08 -0.78 23.38
CA SER A 189 18.38 -1.43 23.47
C SER A 189 19.41 -0.91 22.46
N ILE A 190 18.98 -0.32 21.33
CA ILE A 190 19.90 0.26 20.33
C ILE A 190 20.79 1.35 20.93
N LEU A 191 20.30 2.11 21.91
CA LEU A 191 21.07 3.18 22.55
C LEU A 191 22.25 2.62 23.38
N ASN A 192 22.07 1.45 23.99
CA ASN A 192 23.15 0.74 24.65
C ASN A 192 24.08 0.10 23.62
N HIS A 193 23.50 -0.55 22.60
CA HIS A 193 24.25 -1.26 21.58
C HIS A 193 25.21 -0.35 20.80
N ILE A 194 24.81 0.88 20.45
CA ILE A 194 25.70 1.84 19.75
C ILE A 194 26.84 2.37 20.63
N GLN A 195 26.81 2.10 21.93
CA GLN A 195 27.85 2.41 22.92
C GLN A 195 28.66 1.16 23.32
N ASP A 196 28.50 0.04 22.60
CA ASP A 196 29.10 -1.27 22.90
C ASP A 196 28.62 -1.91 24.21
N ILE A 197 27.44 -1.50 24.70
CA ILE A 197 26.81 -2.08 25.90
C ILE A 197 25.79 -3.11 25.44
N HIS A 198 26.06 -4.41 25.68
CA HIS A 198 25.24 -5.52 25.19
C HIS A 198 24.39 -6.21 26.27
N ILE A 199 24.49 -5.74 27.52
CA ILE A 199 23.65 -6.17 28.65
C ILE A 199 22.77 -4.99 29.03
N HIS A 200 21.50 -5.25 29.29
CA HIS A 200 20.47 -4.24 29.47
C HIS A 200 19.69 -4.48 30.76
N SER A 201 19.25 -3.41 31.40
CA SER A 201 18.42 -3.48 32.60
C SER A 201 16.97 -3.88 32.34
N ASP A 202 16.53 -3.81 31.07
CA ASP A 202 15.16 -4.15 30.69
C ASP A 202 14.96 -5.68 30.64
N PRO A 203 14.11 -6.26 31.51
CA PRO A 203 13.93 -7.71 31.59
C PRO A 203 13.28 -8.31 30.34
N ALA A 204 12.54 -7.51 29.55
CA ALA A 204 11.95 -8.00 28.30
C ALA A 204 13.00 -8.16 27.18
N PHE A 205 14.17 -7.51 27.31
CA PHE A 205 15.30 -7.73 26.42
C PHE A 205 16.63 -7.49 27.16
N PRO A 206 17.10 -8.47 27.97
CA PRO A 206 18.19 -8.26 28.91
C PRO A 206 19.59 -8.32 28.26
N LYS A 207 19.71 -8.89 27.06
CA LYS A 207 21.01 -8.98 26.34
C LYS A 207 20.85 -9.03 24.82
N CYS A 208 21.84 -8.51 24.09
CA CYS A 208 21.88 -8.61 22.63
C CYS A 208 21.97 -10.08 22.14
N LEU A 209 21.30 -10.40 21.04
CA LEU A 209 21.22 -11.77 20.47
C LEU A 209 22.33 -12.07 19.46
N HIS A 210 23.54 -11.60 19.72
CA HIS A 210 24.71 -11.92 18.91
C HIS A 210 25.96 -11.98 19.79
N ARG A 211 27.00 -12.67 19.30
CA ARG A 211 28.30 -12.65 19.95
C ARG A 211 28.86 -11.22 19.94
N THR A 212 29.47 -10.81 21.05
CA THR A 212 30.17 -9.52 21.12
C THR A 212 31.32 -9.53 20.12
N ARG A 213 31.36 -8.55 19.23
CA ARG A 213 32.42 -8.41 18.22
C ARG A 213 33.37 -7.31 18.66
N VAL A 214 34.65 -7.67 18.83
CA VAL A 214 35.70 -6.69 19.12
C VAL A 214 35.91 -5.81 17.88
N SER A 215 35.78 -4.50 18.05
CA SER A 215 36.09 -3.52 17.01
C SER A 215 37.52 -3.02 17.17
N LYS A 216 38.29 -3.00 16.08
CA LYS A 216 39.60 -2.33 16.05
C LYS A 216 39.50 -0.81 15.82
N ASP A 217 38.33 -0.32 15.38
CA ASP A 217 38.09 1.13 15.22
C ASP A 217 37.73 1.76 16.57
N PRO A 218 38.59 2.61 17.15
CA PRO A 218 38.33 3.28 18.43
C PRO A 218 37.21 4.32 18.34
N ASN A 219 36.84 4.76 17.14
CA ASN A 219 35.83 5.78 16.88
C ASN A 219 34.49 5.18 16.40
N LYS A 220 34.33 3.86 16.52
CA LYS A 220 33.10 3.18 16.14
C LYS A 220 31.96 3.53 17.08
N TRP A 221 32.19 3.44 18.38
CA TRP A 221 31.16 3.50 19.41
C TRP A 221 30.89 4.91 19.91
N PHE A 222 29.63 5.22 20.22
CA PHE A 222 29.29 6.49 20.83
C PHE A 222 29.85 6.54 22.24
N LYS A 223 30.42 7.69 22.62
CA LYS A 223 30.83 7.93 24.01
C LYS A 223 29.63 8.43 24.83
N PRO A 224 29.47 7.97 26.08
CA PRO A 224 28.45 8.49 26.99
C PRO A 224 28.53 10.02 27.13
N GLY A 225 27.38 10.67 27.28
CA GLY A 225 27.29 12.12 27.52
C GLY A 225 27.52 13.02 26.30
N THR A 226 27.93 12.48 25.14
CA THR A 226 28.16 13.27 23.92
C THR A 226 26.89 13.95 23.41
N ALA A 227 27.04 15.14 22.83
CA ALA A 227 25.92 15.89 22.24
C ALA A 227 25.24 15.10 21.11
N ALA A 228 26.02 14.34 20.32
CA ALA A 228 25.52 13.47 19.26
C ALA A 228 24.57 12.40 19.80
N LEU A 229 24.98 11.69 20.87
CA LEU A 229 24.18 10.65 21.50
C LEU A 229 22.89 11.22 22.10
N LYS A 230 22.97 12.33 22.86
CA LYS A 230 21.79 12.99 23.46
C LYS A 230 20.76 13.44 22.41
N ARG A 231 21.21 13.89 21.24
CA ARG A 231 20.32 14.30 20.14
C ARG A 231 19.74 13.09 19.42
N LEU A 232 20.53 12.05 19.21
CA LEU A 232 20.07 10.80 18.62
C LEU A 232 19.00 10.15 19.52
N GLU A 233 19.27 10.03 20.82
CA GLU A 233 18.32 9.53 21.82
C GLU A 233 16.97 10.25 21.72
N ARG A 234 16.97 11.60 21.74
CA ARG A 234 15.74 12.39 21.57
C ARG A 234 14.94 12.03 20.31
N VAL A 235 15.61 11.65 19.22
CA VAL A 235 14.93 11.22 17.97
C VAL A 235 14.35 9.82 18.12
N LEU A 236 15.07 8.90 18.76
CA LEU A 236 14.71 7.47 18.84
C LEU A 236 13.71 7.16 19.97
N THR A 237 13.61 7.99 21.02
CA THR A 237 12.85 7.66 22.24
C THR A 237 11.65 8.59 22.51
N THR A 238 11.23 9.42 21.56
CA THR A 238 9.99 10.20 21.75
C THR A 238 8.83 9.28 22.09
N LYS A 239 7.97 9.67 23.04
CA LYS A 239 6.79 8.87 23.46
C LYS A 239 5.97 8.38 22.27
N ARG A 240 5.76 9.26 21.29
CA ARG A 240 5.04 8.94 20.05
C ARG A 240 5.76 7.87 19.23
N PHE A 241 7.08 7.98 19.04
CA PHE A 241 7.84 7.00 18.27
C PHE A 241 7.85 5.62 18.95
N LEU A 242 7.94 5.55 20.28
CA LEU A 242 7.90 4.29 21.01
C LEU A 242 6.53 3.58 20.88
N ARG A 243 5.42 4.33 20.96
CA ARG A 243 4.08 3.79 20.65
C ARG A 243 3.96 3.33 19.20
N ASP A 244 4.62 4.03 18.28
CA ASP A 244 4.65 3.61 16.89
C ASP A 244 5.45 2.30 16.72
N VAL A 245 6.58 2.14 17.43
CA VAL A 245 7.40 0.90 17.44
C VAL A 245 6.62 -0.30 17.97
N GLU A 246 5.84 -0.10 19.04
CA GLU A 246 5.00 -1.14 19.64
C GLU A 246 4.05 -1.79 18.63
N ASN A 247 3.55 -0.98 17.69
CA ASN A 247 2.56 -1.36 16.69
C ASN A 247 3.17 -1.64 15.30
N LEU A 248 4.48 -1.87 15.20
CA LEU A 248 5.08 -2.29 13.93
C LEU A 248 4.52 -3.65 13.48
N SER A 249 4.19 -3.79 12.19
CA SER A 249 3.72 -5.07 11.67
C SER A 249 4.78 -6.17 11.81
N PRO A 250 4.45 -7.31 12.47
CA PRO A 250 5.42 -8.37 12.73
C PRO A 250 5.64 -9.33 11.55
N HIS A 251 4.64 -9.51 10.69
CA HIS A 251 4.61 -10.58 9.69
C HIS A 251 4.64 -10.06 8.25
N TYR A 252 3.88 -9.00 7.96
CA TYR A 252 3.66 -8.53 6.60
C TYR A 252 4.02 -7.06 6.42
N GLN A 253 4.49 -6.71 5.23
CA GLN A 253 4.80 -5.34 4.82
C GLN A 253 3.98 -4.98 3.59
N THR A 254 3.64 -3.71 3.41
CA THR A 254 2.81 -3.24 2.28
C THR A 254 3.60 -3.04 0.97
N SER A 255 4.80 -3.61 0.84
CA SER A 255 5.60 -3.51 -0.39
C SER A 255 4.90 -4.10 -1.62
N SER A 256 4.09 -5.15 -1.42
CA SER A 256 3.25 -5.72 -2.45
C SER A 256 2.16 -4.76 -2.89
N LEU A 257 1.54 -4.04 -1.96
CA LEU A 257 0.54 -3.02 -2.22
C LEU A 257 1.12 -1.83 -2.98
N GLU A 258 2.35 -1.40 -2.66
CA GLU A 258 3.05 -0.39 -3.47
C GLU A 258 3.37 -0.89 -4.90
N SER A 259 3.69 -2.18 -5.03
CA SER A 259 3.93 -2.81 -6.34
C SER A 259 2.63 -2.81 -7.16
N PHE A 260 1.50 -3.07 -6.51
CA PHE A 260 0.18 -2.91 -7.12
C PHE A 260 -0.11 -1.45 -7.49
N HIS A 261 0.18 -0.48 -6.63
CA HIS A 261 -0.02 0.94 -6.94
C HIS A 261 0.82 1.40 -8.15
N SER A 262 1.99 0.80 -8.38
CA SER A 262 2.76 1.04 -9.60
C SER A 262 2.04 0.52 -10.86
N GLU A 263 1.34 -0.61 -10.74
CA GLU A 263 0.51 -1.19 -11.80
C GLU A 263 -0.78 -0.36 -12.04
N LEU A 264 -1.41 0.11 -10.96
CA LEU A 264 -2.55 1.04 -11.03
C LEU A 264 -2.20 2.30 -11.82
N LEU A 265 -1.05 2.92 -11.53
CA LEU A 265 -0.62 4.14 -12.22
C LEU A 265 -0.32 3.92 -13.71
N ARG A 266 0.07 2.70 -14.09
CA ARG A 266 0.23 2.31 -15.50
C ARG A 266 -1.13 2.14 -16.20
N SER A 267 -2.10 1.57 -15.49
CA SER A 267 -3.43 1.26 -16.02
C SER A 267 -4.36 2.48 -16.08
N ALA A 268 -4.30 3.35 -15.07
CA ALA A 268 -5.03 4.60 -14.97
C ALA A 268 -4.07 5.75 -14.63
N PRO A 269 -3.33 6.27 -15.63
CA PRO A 269 -2.44 7.41 -15.45
C PRO A 269 -3.17 8.62 -14.85
N LYS A 270 -2.41 9.46 -14.13
CA LYS A 270 -2.93 10.62 -13.40
C LYS A 270 -3.48 11.71 -14.31
N ASP A 271 -2.89 11.83 -15.49
CA ASP A 271 -3.21 12.76 -16.57
C ASP A 271 -4.33 12.26 -17.49
N ALA A 272 -4.76 10.99 -17.35
CA ALA A 272 -5.85 10.46 -18.15
C ALA A 272 -7.21 11.01 -17.67
N VAL A 273 -7.90 11.72 -18.56
CA VAL A 273 -9.29 12.15 -18.35
C VAL A 273 -10.22 10.98 -18.68
N LEU A 274 -10.79 10.39 -17.64
CA LEU A 274 -11.65 9.22 -17.71
C LEU A 274 -12.93 9.49 -16.92
N PRO A 275 -14.12 9.05 -17.40
CA PRO A 275 -15.31 9.00 -16.57
C PRO A 275 -15.11 8.09 -15.36
N PHE A 276 -16.02 8.20 -14.40
CA PHE A 276 -15.98 7.39 -13.18
C PHE A 276 -15.90 5.88 -13.49
N ILE A 277 -16.82 5.36 -14.32
CA ILE A 277 -16.86 3.95 -14.72
C ILE A 277 -15.62 3.53 -15.50
N GLY A 278 -15.19 4.33 -16.47
CA GLY A 278 -13.98 4.05 -17.24
C GLY A 278 -12.72 3.99 -16.37
N ARG A 279 -12.63 4.84 -15.33
CA ARG A 279 -11.55 4.78 -14.33
C ARG A 279 -11.68 3.50 -13.50
N LEU A 280 -12.86 3.22 -12.95
CA LEU A 280 -13.12 2.03 -12.13
C LEU A 280 -12.74 0.73 -12.88
N CYS A 281 -13.16 0.60 -14.14
CA CYS A 281 -12.83 -0.55 -14.99
C CYS A 281 -11.32 -0.73 -15.15
N ARG A 282 -10.55 0.35 -15.33
CA ARG A 282 -9.07 0.27 -15.40
C ARG A 282 -8.44 -0.17 -14.08
N LEU A 283 -9.02 0.24 -12.93
CA LEU A 283 -8.56 -0.24 -11.62
C LEU A 283 -8.82 -1.74 -11.46
N TYR A 284 -10.00 -2.22 -11.88
CA TYR A 284 -10.35 -3.64 -11.85
C TYR A 284 -9.48 -4.49 -12.78
N LEU A 285 -9.19 -4.01 -13.99
CA LEU A 285 -8.25 -4.66 -14.90
C LEU A 285 -6.86 -4.77 -14.28
N ALA A 286 -6.37 -3.71 -13.65
CA ALA A 286 -5.09 -3.71 -12.95
C ALA A 286 -5.07 -4.73 -11.80
N ALA A 287 -6.18 -4.84 -11.05
CA ALA A 287 -6.33 -5.77 -9.94
C ALA A 287 -6.34 -7.22 -10.42
N MET A 288 -7.11 -7.53 -11.46
CA MET A 288 -7.12 -8.85 -12.09
C MET A 288 -5.74 -9.22 -12.64
N HIS A 289 -5.08 -8.29 -13.32
CA HIS A 289 -3.72 -8.47 -13.81
C HIS A 289 -2.74 -8.76 -12.67
N TYR A 290 -2.81 -7.97 -11.59
CA TYR A 290 -1.95 -8.15 -10.42
C TYR A 290 -2.19 -9.51 -9.78
N ASN A 291 -3.44 -9.87 -9.48
CA ASN A 291 -3.81 -11.12 -8.83
C ASN A 291 -3.37 -12.35 -9.63
N GLU A 292 -3.41 -12.29 -10.96
CA GLU A 292 -2.90 -13.37 -11.80
C GLU A 292 -1.36 -13.46 -11.78
N ASN A 293 -0.66 -12.34 -11.59
CA ASN A 293 0.78 -12.21 -11.84
C ASN A 293 1.65 -11.94 -10.60
N ALA A 294 1.06 -11.77 -9.42
CA ALA A 294 1.74 -11.38 -8.18
C ALA A 294 2.78 -12.44 -7.75
N ASP A 295 2.38 -13.71 -7.78
CA ASP A 295 3.18 -14.84 -7.27
C ASP A 295 3.90 -15.63 -8.36
N ARG A 296 4.14 -15.01 -9.52
CA ARG A 296 4.84 -15.67 -10.63
C ARG A 296 6.16 -16.30 -10.17
N PRO A 297 6.37 -17.59 -10.47
CA PRO A 297 7.58 -18.28 -10.08
C PRO A 297 8.79 -17.66 -10.78
N ARG A 298 9.94 -17.80 -10.13
CA ARG A 298 11.22 -17.27 -10.63
C ARG A 298 11.59 -17.95 -11.94
N LYS A 299 12.19 -17.20 -12.88
CA LYS A 299 12.81 -17.81 -14.05
C LYS A 299 14.03 -18.59 -13.56
N ARG A 300 14.08 -19.90 -13.82
CA ARG A 300 15.29 -20.70 -13.55
C ARG A 300 16.39 -20.17 -14.47
N PRO A 301 17.58 -19.82 -13.96
CA PRO A 301 18.69 -19.48 -14.84
C PRO A 301 19.08 -20.68 -15.68
N SER A 302 19.51 -20.46 -16.92
CA SER A 302 19.94 -21.50 -17.86
C SER A 302 21.09 -22.37 -17.34
N ASN A 303 21.82 -21.91 -16.32
CA ASN A 303 23.05 -22.54 -15.83
C ASN A 303 22.91 -23.18 -14.43
N GLY A 304 21.71 -23.65 -14.05
CA GLY A 304 21.55 -24.62 -12.94
C GLY A 304 21.80 -24.14 -11.50
N TYR A 305 22.43 -22.99 -11.27
CA TYR A 305 22.67 -22.45 -9.93
C TYR A 305 21.65 -21.37 -9.55
N PRO A 306 20.87 -21.54 -8.46
CA PRO A 306 20.03 -20.47 -7.94
C PRO A 306 20.91 -19.36 -7.37
N LEU A 307 20.99 -18.22 -8.06
CA LEU A 307 21.60 -16.99 -7.54
C LEU A 307 20.82 -16.56 -6.28
N LEU A 308 21.43 -16.80 -5.11
CA LEU A 308 20.82 -16.53 -3.81
C LEU A 308 20.81 -15.04 -3.43
N PHE A 309 21.51 -14.17 -4.16
CA PHE A 309 21.50 -12.72 -3.92
C PHE A 309 21.79 -11.93 -5.22
N PRO A 310 21.13 -10.77 -5.47
CA PRO A 310 21.58 -9.83 -6.50
C PRO A 310 22.82 -9.09 -5.98
N GLU A 311 23.94 -9.19 -6.69
CA GLU A 311 25.07 -8.28 -6.47
C GLU A 311 24.64 -6.85 -6.82
N ALA A 312 24.74 -5.95 -5.85
CA ALA A 312 24.61 -4.52 -6.09
C ALA A 312 25.93 -4.00 -6.66
N LYS A 313 25.98 -3.72 -7.97
CA LYS A 313 27.02 -2.83 -8.51
C LYS A 313 26.70 -1.40 -8.04
N ASN A 314 27.59 -0.85 -7.20
CA ASN A 314 27.70 0.57 -6.87
C ASN A 314 26.40 1.31 -6.56
N GLY A 315 25.89 1.18 -5.33
CA GLY A 315 24.98 2.16 -4.72
C GLY A 315 23.58 2.30 -5.33
N GLY A 316 23.20 1.47 -6.31
CA GLY A 316 21.87 1.43 -6.91
C GLY A 316 20.93 0.41 -6.24
N HIS A 317 19.62 0.65 -6.37
CA HIS A 317 18.55 -0.26 -5.96
C HIS A 317 18.84 -1.72 -6.38
N PRO A 318 18.45 -2.74 -5.58
CA PRO A 318 18.57 -4.13 -6.02
C PRO A 318 17.82 -4.29 -7.35
N GLY A 319 18.53 -4.77 -8.38
CA GLY A 319 17.95 -4.98 -9.72
C GLY A 319 16.68 -5.82 -9.63
N LYS A 320 15.65 -5.45 -10.41
CA LYS A 320 14.39 -6.20 -10.49
C LYS A 320 14.70 -7.65 -10.87
N LEU A 321 14.40 -8.59 -9.96
CA LEU A 321 14.55 -10.02 -10.22
C LEU A 321 13.62 -10.45 -11.37
N VAL A 322 14.15 -11.25 -12.30
CA VAL A 322 13.42 -11.68 -13.51
C VAL A 322 12.45 -12.82 -13.14
N LYS A 323 11.16 -12.50 -13.03
CA LYS A 323 10.06 -13.48 -12.91
C LYS A 323 9.78 -14.13 -14.28
N LYS A 324 9.07 -15.26 -14.33
CA LYS A 324 8.48 -15.76 -15.59
C LYS A 324 7.61 -14.67 -16.24
N GLU A 325 7.42 -14.74 -17.55
CA GLU A 325 6.58 -13.78 -18.29
C GLU A 325 5.15 -13.72 -17.72
N PRO A 326 4.51 -12.54 -17.76
CA PRO A 326 3.15 -12.40 -17.26
C PRO A 326 2.18 -13.16 -18.14
N THR A 327 1.18 -13.77 -17.54
CA THR A 327 0.04 -14.33 -18.26
C THR A 327 -1.06 -13.26 -18.38
N ASN A 328 -1.95 -13.46 -19.35
CA ASN A 328 -3.09 -12.58 -19.61
C ASN A 328 -4.40 -13.36 -19.71
N PHE A 329 -4.56 -14.43 -18.92
CA PHE A 329 -5.76 -15.25 -18.91
C PHE A 329 -7.01 -14.45 -18.55
N TYR A 330 -6.90 -13.48 -17.64
CA TYR A 330 -7.97 -12.55 -17.34
C TYR A 330 -8.47 -11.80 -18.58
N VAL A 331 -7.59 -11.47 -19.55
CA VAL A 331 -7.97 -10.82 -20.81
C VAL A 331 -8.70 -11.80 -21.73
N PHE A 332 -8.19 -13.03 -21.88
CA PHE A 332 -8.83 -14.03 -22.71
C PHE A 332 -10.23 -14.40 -22.19
N ASN A 333 -10.38 -14.55 -20.87
CA ASN A 333 -11.67 -14.81 -20.24
C ASN A 333 -12.63 -13.64 -20.43
N LEU A 334 -12.13 -12.39 -20.33
CA LEU A 334 -12.94 -11.20 -20.57
C LEU A 334 -13.39 -11.11 -22.03
N ILE A 335 -12.49 -11.35 -22.99
CA ILE A 335 -12.82 -11.38 -24.42
C ILE A 335 -13.87 -12.46 -24.67
N HIS A 336 -13.69 -13.65 -24.11
CA HIS A 336 -14.67 -14.73 -24.22
C HIS A 336 -16.04 -14.28 -23.70
N LEU A 337 -16.13 -13.82 -22.45
CA LEU A 337 -17.36 -13.32 -21.83
C LEU A 337 -18.06 -12.26 -22.70
N VAL A 338 -17.30 -11.28 -23.23
CA VAL A 338 -17.84 -10.24 -24.10
C VAL A 338 -18.51 -10.86 -25.33
N PHE A 339 -17.82 -11.74 -26.05
CA PHE A 339 -18.31 -12.28 -27.32
C PHE A 339 -19.32 -13.42 -27.19
N THR A 340 -19.35 -14.15 -26.07
CA THR A 340 -20.26 -15.29 -25.88
C THR A 340 -21.49 -14.96 -25.06
N GLU A 341 -21.46 -13.90 -24.25
CA GLU A 341 -22.58 -13.56 -23.36
C GLU A 341 -23.01 -12.09 -23.56
N VAL A 342 -22.11 -11.13 -23.33
CA VAL A 342 -22.50 -9.70 -23.24
C VAL A 342 -22.97 -9.12 -24.57
N VAL A 343 -22.37 -9.51 -25.69
CA VAL A 343 -22.82 -9.06 -27.02
C VAL A 343 -24.20 -9.64 -27.37
N HIS A 344 -24.55 -10.81 -26.85
CA HIS A 344 -25.83 -11.46 -27.12
C HIS A 344 -26.96 -10.88 -26.28
N ASP A 345 -26.71 -10.62 -24.99
CA ASP A 345 -27.64 -9.96 -24.08
C ASP A 345 -26.90 -9.00 -23.13
N PRO A 346 -26.69 -7.74 -23.53
CA PRO A 346 -25.95 -6.78 -22.70
C PRO A 346 -26.76 -6.27 -21.50
N GLN A 347 -28.08 -6.39 -21.53
CA GLN A 347 -28.97 -5.69 -20.60
C GLN A 347 -28.71 -6.04 -19.12
N PRO A 348 -28.55 -7.33 -18.73
CA PRO A 348 -28.26 -7.68 -17.34
C PRO A 348 -26.95 -7.07 -16.84
N PHE A 349 -25.93 -7.04 -17.70
CA PHE A 349 -24.62 -6.50 -17.37
C PHE A 349 -24.68 -4.97 -17.23
N VAL A 350 -25.34 -4.27 -18.16
CA VAL A 350 -25.52 -2.82 -18.12
C VAL A 350 -26.33 -2.39 -16.90
N CYS A 351 -27.41 -3.11 -16.57
CA CYS A 351 -28.19 -2.85 -15.36
C CYS A 351 -27.33 -2.93 -14.09
N ALA A 352 -26.41 -3.89 -14.01
CA ALA A 352 -25.49 -3.99 -12.87
C ALA A 352 -24.55 -2.77 -12.76
N VAL A 353 -24.12 -2.18 -13.88
CA VAL A 353 -23.32 -0.94 -13.88
C VAL A 353 -24.14 0.23 -13.35
N MET A 354 -25.42 0.34 -13.70
CA MET A 354 -26.30 1.42 -13.25
C MET A 354 -26.57 1.42 -11.74
N LEU A 355 -26.31 0.30 -11.04
CA LEU A 355 -26.41 0.20 -9.59
C LEU A 355 -25.19 0.79 -8.86
N ILE A 356 -24.12 1.11 -9.59
CA ILE A 356 -22.94 1.76 -9.03
C ILE A 356 -23.29 3.24 -8.78
N ASP A 357 -23.17 3.69 -7.53
CA ASP A 357 -23.40 5.09 -7.16
C ASP A 357 -22.32 6.00 -7.77
N GLU A 358 -22.60 6.49 -8.98
CA GLU A 358 -21.76 7.44 -9.69
C GLU A 358 -21.88 8.84 -9.09
N PRO A 359 -20.75 9.51 -8.79
CA PRO A 359 -20.82 10.88 -8.33
C PRO A 359 -21.26 11.82 -9.45
N GLN A 360 -22.40 12.48 -9.23
CA GLN A 360 -22.77 13.66 -10.01
C GLN A 360 -21.71 14.75 -9.82
N ASP A 361 -21.09 15.20 -10.90
CA ASP A 361 -20.27 16.41 -10.88
C ASP A 361 -21.21 17.59 -10.58
N LYS A 362 -21.00 18.29 -9.47
CA LYS A 362 -21.68 19.58 -9.27
C LYS A 362 -21.25 20.49 -10.42
N PRO A 363 -22.17 21.17 -11.11
CA PRO A 363 -21.76 22.20 -12.05
C PRO A 363 -20.83 23.16 -11.32
N ALA A 364 -19.74 23.55 -11.97
CA ALA A 364 -18.88 24.59 -11.43
C ALA A 364 -19.77 25.79 -11.11
N LEU A 365 -19.56 26.42 -9.96
CA LEU A 365 -20.35 27.58 -9.54
C LEU A 365 -20.29 28.71 -10.59
N ASP A 366 -19.32 28.65 -11.50
CA ASP A 366 -19.13 29.56 -12.62
C ASP A 366 -20.20 29.39 -13.74
N ASP A 367 -20.79 28.21 -13.92
CA ASP A 367 -21.84 27.97 -14.93
C ASP A 367 -23.24 28.43 -14.45
N ALA A 368 -23.46 28.47 -13.13
CA ALA A 368 -24.71 28.97 -12.55
C ALA A 368 -24.84 30.50 -12.64
N VAL A 369 -23.71 31.23 -12.67
CA VAL A 369 -23.70 32.68 -12.85
C VAL A 369 -23.95 33.05 -14.33
N ALA A 370 -23.53 32.21 -15.27
CA ALA A 370 -23.82 32.41 -16.70
C ALA A 370 -25.31 32.22 -17.04
N ALA A 371 -25.99 31.27 -16.39
CA ALA A 371 -27.42 31.01 -16.61
C ALA A 371 -28.34 32.08 -15.99
N CYS A 372 -27.91 32.78 -14.93
CA CYS A 372 -28.66 33.91 -14.37
C CYS A 372 -28.41 35.23 -15.11
N ALA A 373 -27.32 35.35 -15.86
CA ALA A 373 -26.98 36.57 -16.61
C ALA A 373 -27.68 36.68 -17.99
N THR A 374 -28.50 35.69 -18.38
CA THR A 374 -29.28 35.70 -19.63
C THR A 374 -30.79 35.92 -19.43
N LEU A 375 -31.21 36.28 -18.21
CA LEU A 375 -32.61 36.60 -17.86
C LEU A 375 -32.78 38.01 -17.24
N GLN A 376 -31.97 38.97 -17.70
CA GLN A 376 -32.25 40.40 -17.64
C GLN A 376 -31.98 40.98 -19.02
#